data_AF-A0A6P2B5G9-F1
#
_entry.id   AF-A0A6P2B5G9-F1
#
_cell.length_a   1.000
_cell.length_b   1.000
_cell.length_c   1.000
_cell.angle_alpha   90.00
_cell.angle_beta   90.00
_cell.angle_gamma   90.00
#
_symmetry.space_group_name_H-M   'P 1'
#
loop_
_entity.id
_entity.type
_entity.pdbx_description
1 polymer ?
#
loop_
_entity_poly.entity_id
_entity_poly.type
_entity_poly.pdbx_seq_one_letter_code
_entity_poly.pdbx_strand_id
1 'polypeptide(L)'
;MIYADLLDESALNEYARAINARATRCDARGRVDVASLRHRILECGGHCEWCGVKLVGQPFEIDHIISLSAGGSNTAPNLVVSCVRCNRQKSDKHPARFAAEIAVATGSHTDFTRRLIAHYGGDIATQPRLFDDDASE
;
A
#
# COMPACT_ATOMS: atom_id res chain seq x y z
N MET A 1 -5.75 -12.57 4.61
CA MET A 1 -6.41 -13.62 3.80
C MET A 1 -5.34 -14.45 3.11
N ILE A 2 -5.61 -15.67 2.68
CA ILE A 2 -4.70 -16.42 1.80
C ILE A 2 -5.11 -16.14 0.36
N TYR A 3 -4.14 -15.85 -0.51
CA TYR A 3 -4.44 -15.63 -1.92
C TYR A 3 -4.76 -16.97 -2.59
N ALA A 4 -5.94 -17.06 -3.20
CA ALA A 4 -6.39 -18.22 -3.96
C ALA A 4 -7.18 -17.74 -5.19
N ASP A 5 -7.24 -18.57 -6.23
CA ASP A 5 -7.96 -18.26 -7.47
C ASP A 5 -9.46 -18.11 -7.24
N LEU A 6 -10.00 -18.81 -6.23
CA LEU A 6 -11.37 -18.68 -5.77
C LEU A 6 -11.39 -17.98 -4.41
N LEU A 7 -11.71 -16.69 -4.43
CA LEU A 7 -11.89 -15.91 -3.21
C LEU A 7 -13.28 -16.18 -2.62
N ASP A 8 -13.32 -16.72 -1.40
CA ASP A 8 -14.57 -16.92 -0.66
C ASP A 8 -15.27 -15.58 -0.39
N GLU A 9 -16.54 -15.50 -0.80
CA GLU A 9 -17.36 -14.32 -0.64
C GLU A 9 -17.68 -14.03 0.84
N SER A 10 -17.81 -15.06 1.67
CA SER A 10 -18.02 -14.87 3.12
C SER A 10 -16.79 -14.21 3.75
N ALA A 11 -15.59 -14.72 3.46
CA ALA A 11 -14.34 -14.14 3.91
C ALA A 11 -14.16 -12.69 3.43
N LEU A 12 -14.48 -12.38 2.17
CA LEU A 12 -14.42 -11.01 1.66
C LEU A 12 -15.42 -10.07 2.35
N ASN A 13 -16.62 -10.56 2.65
CA ASN A 13 -17.62 -9.79 3.40
C ASN A 13 -17.14 -9.47 4.82
N GLU A 14 -16.57 -10.45 5.52
CA GLU A 14 -16.00 -10.24 6.85
C GLU A 14 -14.85 -9.23 6.81
N TYR A 15 -13.95 -9.38 5.82
CA TYR A 15 -12.84 -8.46 5.63
C TYR A 15 -13.31 -7.02 5.32
N ALA A 16 -14.32 -6.87 4.47
CA ALA A 16 -14.95 -5.58 4.19
C ALA A 16 -15.59 -4.96 5.44
N ARG A 17 -16.22 -5.76 6.31
CA ARG A 17 -16.75 -5.25 7.59
C ARG A 17 -15.62 -4.75 8.49
N ALA A 18 -14.54 -5.51 8.61
CA ALA A 18 -13.40 -5.14 9.44
C ALA A 18 -12.69 -3.86 8.96
N ILE A 19 -12.44 -3.72 7.64
CA ILE A 19 -11.78 -2.54 7.07
C ILE A 19 -12.65 -1.28 7.24
N ASN A 20 -13.97 -1.41 7.02
CA ASN A 20 -14.90 -0.30 7.21
C ASN A 20 -15.04 0.09 8.69
N ALA A 21 -15.08 -0.87 9.61
CA ALA A 21 -15.11 -0.58 11.04
C ALA A 21 -13.83 0.13 11.53
N ARG A 22 -12.66 -0.17 10.94
CA ARG A 22 -11.43 0.57 11.20
C ARG A 22 -11.51 1.99 10.63
N ALA A 23 -12.02 2.16 9.42
CA ALA A 23 -12.19 3.48 8.80
C ALA A 23 -13.10 4.39 9.62
N THR A 24 -14.24 3.89 10.11
CA THR A 24 -15.15 4.65 10.97
C THR A 24 -14.47 5.12 12.26
N ARG A 25 -13.62 4.29 12.88
CA ARG A 25 -12.87 4.68 14.09
C ARG A 25 -11.84 5.77 13.84
N CYS A 26 -11.37 5.92 12.61
CA CYS A 26 -10.43 6.95 12.20
C CYS A 26 -11.11 8.14 11.49
N ASP A 27 -12.45 8.21 11.50
CA ASP A 27 -13.25 9.21 10.78
C ASP A 27 -12.86 9.36 9.29
N ALA A 28 -12.45 8.25 8.68
CA ALA A 28 -11.99 8.24 7.30
C ALA A 28 -13.16 8.24 6.32
N ARG A 29 -13.08 9.09 5.29
CA ARG A 29 -14.08 9.17 4.22
C ARG A 29 -14.15 7.89 3.39
N GLY A 30 -15.35 7.49 3.01
CA GLY A 30 -15.62 6.42 2.06
C GLY A 30 -15.84 5.04 2.69
N ARG A 31 -16.38 4.13 1.87
CA ARG A 31 -16.66 2.75 2.25
C ARG A 31 -16.17 1.83 1.14
N VAL A 32 -15.71 0.66 1.56
CA VAL A 32 -15.25 -0.39 0.65
C VAL A 32 -16.30 -1.50 0.64
N ASP A 33 -16.70 -1.92 -0.55
CA ASP A 33 -17.57 -3.08 -0.76
C ASP A 33 -16.78 -4.31 -1.23
N VAL A 34 -17.45 -5.46 -1.25
CA VAL A 34 -16.85 -6.73 -1.64
C VAL A 34 -16.41 -6.72 -3.11
N ALA A 35 -17.19 -6.07 -3.98
CA ALA A 35 -16.88 -5.96 -5.40
C ALA A 35 -15.55 -5.21 -5.62
N SER A 36 -15.35 -4.10 -4.93
CA SER A 36 -14.11 -3.31 -4.99
C SER A 36 -12.91 -4.09 -4.45
N LEU A 37 -13.06 -4.81 -3.34
CA LEU A 37 -11.99 -5.67 -2.81
C LEU A 37 -11.62 -6.78 -3.79
N ARG A 38 -12.63 -7.48 -4.31
CA ARG A 38 -12.43 -8.56 -5.30
C ARG A 38 -11.72 -8.02 -6.54
N HIS A 39 -12.17 -6.90 -7.07
CA HIS A 39 -11.54 -6.23 -8.21
C HIS A 39 -10.07 -5.91 -7.90
N ARG A 40 -9.77 -5.32 -6.74
CA ARG A 40 -8.39 -4.97 -6.39
C ARG A 40 -7.47 -6.18 -6.23
N ILE A 41 -7.99 -7.26 -5.64
CA ILE A 41 -7.24 -8.51 -5.48
C ILE A 41 -6.91 -9.14 -6.83
N LEU A 42 -7.83 -9.09 -7.80
CA LEU A 42 -7.58 -9.59 -9.15
C LEU A 42 -6.60 -8.69 -9.93
N GLU A 43 -6.72 -7.37 -9.79
CA GLU A 43 -5.87 -6.38 -10.48
C GLU A 43 -4.39 -6.52 -10.10
N CYS A 44 -4.06 -6.94 -8.88
CA CYS A 44 -2.67 -7.14 -8.47
C CYS A 44 -1.99 -8.34 -9.15
N GLY A 45 -2.76 -9.19 -9.85
CA GLY A 45 -2.23 -10.33 -10.60
C GLY A 45 -1.50 -11.35 -9.72
N GLY A 46 -1.88 -11.48 -8.44
CA GLY A 46 -1.25 -12.42 -7.51
C GLY A 46 0.14 -12.04 -7.03
N HIS A 47 0.53 -10.77 -7.14
CA HIS A 47 1.81 -10.25 -6.65
C HIS A 47 1.59 -9.11 -5.66
N CYS A 48 2.51 -8.96 -4.71
CA CYS A 48 2.55 -7.82 -3.81
C CYS A 48 2.82 -6.55 -4.62
N GLU A 49 1.95 -5.56 -4.51
CA GLU A 49 2.10 -4.33 -5.30
C GLU A 49 3.31 -3.49 -4.85
N TRP A 50 3.77 -3.67 -3.62
CA TRP A 50 4.98 -3.01 -3.11
C TRP A 50 6.26 -3.67 -3.61
N CYS A 51 6.49 -4.95 -3.29
CA CYS A 51 7.78 -5.63 -3.53
C CYS A 51 7.77 -6.64 -4.68
N GLY A 52 6.64 -6.93 -5.29
CA GLY A 52 6.52 -7.87 -6.41
C GLY A 52 6.57 -9.35 -6.02
N VAL A 53 6.64 -9.71 -4.74
CA VAL A 53 6.64 -11.13 -4.33
C VAL A 53 5.32 -11.81 -4.70
N LYS A 54 5.38 -13.07 -5.13
CA LYS A 54 4.21 -13.90 -5.40
C LYS A 54 3.39 -14.11 -4.13
N LEU A 55 2.09 -13.84 -4.21
CA LEU A 55 1.14 -13.98 -3.11
C LEU A 55 0.32 -15.27 -3.19
N VAL A 56 0.27 -15.94 -4.35
CA VAL A 56 -0.52 -17.17 -4.52
C VAL A 56 -0.14 -18.21 -3.47
N GLY A 57 -1.12 -18.66 -2.70
CA GLY A 57 -0.93 -19.60 -1.58
C GLY A 57 -0.27 -18.99 -0.34
N GLN A 58 -0.06 -17.67 -0.30
CA GLN A 58 0.55 -16.94 0.80
C GLN A 58 -0.45 -15.98 1.47
N PRO A 59 -0.22 -15.62 2.74
CA PRO A 59 -1.01 -14.59 3.39
C PRO A 59 -0.75 -13.21 2.79
N PHE A 60 -1.82 -12.48 2.54
CA PHE A 60 -1.79 -11.09 2.08
C PHE A 60 -2.82 -10.25 2.85
N GLU A 61 -2.61 -8.94 2.77
CA GLU A 61 -3.44 -7.93 3.41
C GLU A 61 -3.74 -6.80 2.43
N ILE A 62 -4.91 -6.17 2.59
CA ILE A 62 -5.25 -4.95 1.88
C ILE A 62 -4.74 -3.78 2.72
N ASP A 63 -3.83 -3.03 2.14
CA ASP A 63 -3.15 -1.90 2.76
C ASP A 63 -3.71 -0.59 2.19
N HIS A 64 -3.77 0.43 3.03
CA HIS A 64 -4.13 1.78 2.61
C HIS A 64 -2.86 2.52 2.19
N ILE A 65 -2.80 3.00 0.94
CA ILE A 65 -1.63 3.71 0.39
C ILE A 65 -1.27 4.87 1.34
N ILE A 66 -2.22 5.76 1.59
CA ILE A 66 -2.18 6.70 2.70
C ILE A 66 -2.92 6.06 3.88
N SER A 67 -2.24 5.91 5.02
CA SER A 67 -2.84 5.27 6.20
C SER A 67 -4.04 6.07 6.71
N LEU A 68 -5.03 5.39 7.28
CA LEU A 68 -6.23 6.03 7.83
C LEU A 68 -5.89 7.06 8.92
N SER A 69 -4.87 6.78 9.75
CA SER A 69 -4.39 7.70 10.79
C SER A 69 -3.70 8.95 10.23
N ALA A 70 -3.20 8.89 8.99
CA ALA A 70 -2.65 10.04 8.27
C ALA A 70 -3.70 10.75 7.40
N GLY A 71 -5.00 10.50 7.61
CA GLY A 71 -6.09 11.12 6.86
C GLY A 71 -6.41 10.46 5.52
N GLY A 72 -5.91 9.24 5.27
CA GLY A 72 -6.23 8.47 4.07
C GLY A 72 -7.71 8.08 3.98
N SER A 73 -8.25 8.00 2.77
CA SER A 73 -9.64 7.56 2.56
C SER A 73 -9.78 6.05 2.56
N ASN A 74 -10.95 5.56 2.95
CA ASN A 74 -11.31 4.15 2.84
C ASN A 74 -12.08 3.91 1.54
N THR A 75 -11.38 4.07 0.41
CA THR A 75 -11.92 3.98 -0.95
C THR A 75 -10.98 3.18 -1.82
N ALA A 76 -11.50 2.47 -2.84
CA ALA A 76 -10.70 1.62 -3.73
C ALA A 76 -9.41 2.27 -4.28
N PRO A 77 -9.37 3.56 -4.68
CA PRO A 77 -8.12 4.19 -5.15
C PRO A 77 -7.01 4.33 -4.11
N ASN A 78 -7.34 4.25 -2.82
CA ASN A 78 -6.38 4.29 -1.72
C ASN A 78 -6.03 2.89 -1.20
N LEU A 79 -6.45 1.82 -1.87
CA LEU A 79 -6.18 0.44 -1.45
C LEU A 79 -5.17 -0.23 -2.37
N VAL A 80 -4.29 -1.03 -1.77
CA VAL A 80 -3.34 -1.89 -2.49
C VAL A 80 -3.26 -3.27 -1.84
N VAL A 81 -2.90 -4.28 -2.64
CA VAL A 81 -2.63 -5.64 -2.16
C VAL A 81 -1.17 -5.73 -1.75
N SER A 82 -0.93 -6.13 -0.50
CA SER A 82 0.40 -6.21 0.08
C SER A 82 0.66 -7.57 0.72
N CYS A 83 1.92 -8.03 0.69
CA CYS A 83 2.33 -9.12 1.56
C CYS A 83 2.40 -8.62 3.02
N VAL A 84 2.23 -9.53 3.98
CA VAL A 84 2.26 -9.21 5.42
C VAL A 84 3.55 -8.49 5.83
N ARG A 85 4.70 -8.84 5.22
CA ARG A 85 5.98 -8.17 5.48
C ARG A 85 5.94 -6.71 5.05
N CYS A 86 5.49 -6.41 3.83
CA CYS A 86 5.46 -5.04 3.32
C CYS A 86 4.48 -4.17 4.11
N ASN A 87 3.28 -4.68 4.40
CA ASN A 87 2.29 -3.96 5.20
C ASN A 87 2.86 -3.53 6.57
N ARG A 88 3.52 -4.46 7.26
CA ARG A 88 4.16 -4.19 8.56
C ARG A 88 5.34 -3.22 8.45
N GLN A 89 6.16 -3.33 7.41
CA GLN A 89 7.32 -2.44 7.22
C GLN A 89 6.91 -1.02 6.80
N LYS A 90 5.80 -0.89 6.07
CA LYS A 90 5.22 0.40 5.70
C LYS A 90 4.72 1.13 6.93
N SER A 91 3.92 0.46 7.77
CA SER A 91 3.28 1.08 8.93
C SER A 91 2.54 2.36 8.49
N ASP A 92 2.92 3.51 9.05
CA ASP A 92 2.41 4.85 8.82
C ASP A 92 3.33 5.70 7.93
N LYS A 93 4.40 5.12 7.36
CA LYS A 93 5.31 5.83 6.47
C LYS A 93 4.57 6.41 5.27
N HIS A 94 5.03 7.57 4.84
CA HIS A 94 4.60 8.16 3.57
C HIS A 94 4.82 7.14 2.44
N PRO A 95 3.82 6.88 1.59
CA PRO A 95 3.86 5.75 0.66
C PRO A 95 5.02 5.84 -0.32
N ALA A 96 5.37 7.05 -0.74
CA ALA A 96 6.44 7.25 -1.71
C ALA A 96 7.85 7.07 -1.09
N ARG A 97 7.99 7.34 0.22
CA ARG A 97 9.21 7.00 0.99
C ARG A 97 9.35 5.49 1.06
N PHE A 98 8.26 4.81 1.40
CA PHE A 98 8.25 3.36 1.48
C PHE A 98 8.50 2.69 0.13
N ALA A 99 7.95 3.24 -0.97
CA ALA A 99 8.25 2.75 -2.32
C ALA A 99 9.75 2.85 -2.66
N ALA A 100 10.40 3.96 -2.30
CA ALA A 100 11.84 4.12 -2.50
C ALA A 100 12.64 3.12 -1.64
N GLU A 101 12.29 2.96 -0.35
CA GLU A 101 12.93 1.99 0.56
C GLU A 101 12.81 0.55 0.03
N ILE A 102 11.61 0.15 -0.42
CA ILE A 102 11.37 -1.20 -0.95
C ILE A 102 12.11 -1.41 -2.26
N ALA A 103 12.12 -0.43 -3.17
CA ALA A 103 12.83 -0.55 -4.44
C ALA A 103 14.33 -0.77 -4.26
N VAL A 104 14.94 -0.10 -3.27
CA VAL A 104 16.34 -0.35 -2.89
C VAL A 104 16.50 -1.75 -2.30
N ALA A 105 15.60 -2.19 -1.42
CA ALA A 105 15.68 -3.48 -0.76
C ALA A 105 15.48 -4.68 -1.72
N THR A 106 14.65 -4.54 -2.76
CA THR A 106 14.38 -5.57 -3.76
C THR A 106 15.27 -5.47 -4.99
N GLY A 107 15.97 -4.33 -5.17
CA GLY A 107 16.71 -4.00 -6.39
C GLY A 107 15.82 -3.82 -7.63
N SER A 108 14.50 -3.63 -7.45
CA SER A 108 13.55 -3.50 -8.56
C SER A 108 12.31 -2.70 -8.17
N HIS A 109 11.69 -2.07 -9.17
CA HIS A 109 10.41 -1.38 -9.01
C HIS A 109 9.26 -2.22 -9.59
N THR A 110 8.16 -2.28 -8.84
CA THR A 110 6.86 -2.68 -9.39
C THR A 110 6.25 -1.53 -10.19
N ASP A 111 5.25 -1.81 -11.03
CA ASP A 111 4.56 -0.75 -11.74
C ASP A 111 3.83 0.22 -10.81
N PHE A 112 3.36 -0.27 -9.67
CA PHE A 112 2.74 0.55 -8.64
C PHE A 112 3.77 1.50 -7.99
N THR A 113 4.90 0.97 -7.50
CA THR A 113 5.92 1.79 -6.84
C THR A 113 6.57 2.79 -7.79
N ARG A 114 6.78 2.42 -9.07
CA ARG A 114 7.26 3.35 -10.11
C ARG A 114 6.29 4.51 -10.32
N ARG A 115 4.98 4.23 -10.48
CA ARG A 115 3.93 5.25 -10.64
C ARG A 115 3.84 6.16 -9.42
N LEU A 116 3.94 5.58 -8.23
CA LEU A 116 3.86 6.31 -6.98
C LEU A 116 5.05 7.28 -6.81
N ILE A 117 6.28 6.82 -7.05
CA ILE A 117 7.48 7.69 -6.98
C ILE A 117 7.36 8.85 -7.97
N ALA A 118 6.93 8.55 -9.21
CA ALA A 118 6.71 9.57 -10.23
C ALA A 118 5.63 10.59 -9.83
N HIS A 119 4.52 10.13 -9.22
CA HIS A 119 3.44 10.99 -8.76
C HIS A 119 3.89 12.02 -7.71
N TYR A 120 4.75 11.61 -6.78
CA TYR A 120 5.29 12.49 -5.74
C TYR A 120 6.60 13.18 -6.16
N GLY A 121 6.96 13.13 -7.45
CA GLY A 121 8.11 13.86 -8.00
C GLY A 121 9.48 13.37 -7.56
N GLY A 122 9.58 12.16 -6.98
CA GLY A 122 10.85 11.61 -6.47
C GLY A 122 11.42 12.33 -5.22
N ASP A 123 10.85 13.46 -4.83
CA ASP A 123 11.36 14.33 -3.77
C ASP A 123 10.77 13.95 -2.40
N ILE A 124 10.98 12.69 -2.01
CA ILE A 124 10.38 12.12 -0.78
C ILE A 124 11.48 11.84 0.27
N ALA A 125 12.70 12.29 0.01
CA ALA A 125 13.88 11.96 0.78
C ALA A 125 14.96 13.05 0.82
N THR A 126 14.64 14.32 0.54
CA THR A 126 15.58 15.40 0.87
C THR A 126 15.57 15.60 2.39
N GLN A 127 16.36 14.78 3.09
CA GLN A 127 17.12 15.32 4.20
C GLN A 127 18.23 16.15 3.53
N PRO A 128 18.19 17.50 3.59
CA PRO A 128 19.35 18.29 3.15
C PRO A 128 20.58 17.74 3.86
N ARG A 129 21.75 17.76 3.20
CA ARG A 129 22.93 17.23 3.87
C ARG A 129 23.14 18.08 5.12
N LEU A 130 23.44 17.43 6.24
CA LEU A 130 23.67 18.11 7.53
C LEU A 130 24.82 19.15 7.43
N PHE A 131 25.61 19.08 6.35
CA PHE A 131 26.69 19.98 5.98
C PHE A 131 26.61 20.36 4.49
N ASP A 132 25.45 20.83 4.01
CA ASP A 132 25.47 21.74 2.86
C ASP A 132 26.13 23.07 3.32
N ASP A 133 27.44 22.99 3.56
CA ASP A 133 28.34 24.13 3.59
C ASP A 133 28.75 24.40 2.13
N ASP A 134 27.89 25.07 1.39
CA ASP A 134 28.35 25.99 0.34
C ASP A 134 28.43 27.35 1.04
N ALA A 135 29.56 27.78 1.61
CA ALA A 135 30.82 28.03 0.93
C ALA A 135 30.61 28.82 -0.37
N SER A 136 30.75 30.15 -0.26
CA SER A 136 31.14 31.12 -1.31
C SER A 136 30.25 31.16 -2.58
N GLU A 137 29.59 32.27 -2.94
CA GLU A 137 29.95 33.70 -2.92
C GLU A 137 28.71 34.60 -2.70
#